data_AF-A0AAD4LD44-F1
#
_entry.id   AF-A0AAD4LD44-F1
#
_cell.length_a   1.000
_cell.length_b   1.000
_cell.length_c   1.000
_cell.angle_alpha   90.00
_cell.angle_beta   90.00
_cell.angle_gamma   90.00
#
_symmetry.space_group_name_H-M   'P 1'
#
loop_
_entity.id
_entity.type
_entity.pdbx_description
1 polymer ?
#
loop_
_entity_poly.entity_id
_entity_poly.type
_entity_poly.pdbx_seq_one_letter_code
_entity_poly.pdbx_strand_id
1 'polypeptide(L)'
;YRKWCEENKFDSMLPNDTKQRRQAAIDKSVKTLQSAFTNHFKPENAAEKPIAYSENVFTCAAIKWLVDADLPLQVFNRPSFKRMIDLAACANHGVKLPSPGQTRGRVIKMFKQQMFLLKERLNASSVFLFPSFLALILTH
;
A
#
# COMPACT_ATOMS: atom_id res chain seq x y z
N TYR A 1 20.34 54.87 -5.15
CA TYR A 1 19.81 53.73 -4.36
C TYR A 1 20.85 52.65 -4.17
N ARG A 2 21.26 51.88 -5.19
CA ARG A 2 22.30 50.83 -5.04
C ARG A 2 23.61 51.31 -4.40
N LYS A 3 24.17 52.43 -4.87
CA LYS A 3 25.37 53.07 -4.25
C LYS A 3 25.16 53.45 -2.78
N TRP A 4 23.98 53.95 -2.43
CA TRP A 4 23.63 54.27 -1.04
C TRP A 4 23.53 53.00 -0.18
N CYS A 5 22.96 51.92 -0.71
CA CYS A 5 22.91 50.62 -0.05
C CYS A 5 24.33 50.09 0.24
N GLU A 6 25.26 50.22 -0.72
CA GLU A 6 26.66 49.83 -0.54
C GLU A 6 27.37 50.66 0.53
N GLU A 7 27.23 51.99 0.48
CA GLU A 7 27.83 52.92 1.45
C GLU A 7 27.27 52.73 2.88
N ASN A 8 25.98 52.38 3.00
CA ASN A 8 25.29 52.21 4.28
C ASN A 8 25.22 50.74 4.73
N LYS A 9 25.93 49.83 4.07
CA LYS A 9 25.95 48.38 4.38
C LYS A 9 24.55 47.76 4.45
N PHE A 10 23.66 48.19 3.57
CA PHE A 10 22.30 47.69 3.44
C PHE A 10 22.15 46.82 2.21
N ASP A 11 21.37 45.75 2.29
CA ASP A 11 21.09 44.90 1.14
C ASP A 11 20.10 45.58 0.18
N SER A 12 20.44 45.66 -1.11
CA SER A 12 19.50 46.15 -2.11
C SER A 12 18.25 45.24 -2.18
N MET A 13 17.08 45.81 -1.87
CA MET A 13 15.78 45.13 -1.94
C MET A 13 15.10 45.32 -3.30
N LEU A 14 15.82 45.80 -4.32
CA LEU A 14 15.27 45.90 -5.67
C LEU A 14 14.87 44.49 -6.18
N PRO A 15 13.79 44.37 -6.96
CA PRO A 15 13.30 43.08 -7.43
C PRO A 15 14.35 42.26 -8.18
N ASN A 16 15.19 42.90 -8.99
CA ASN A 16 16.25 42.22 -9.73
C ASN A 16 17.35 41.67 -8.82
N ASP A 17 17.79 42.45 -7.83
CA ASP A 17 18.88 42.07 -6.93
C ASP A 17 18.42 40.99 -5.94
N THR A 18 17.16 41.04 -5.53
CA THR A 18 16.51 40.00 -4.71
C THR A 18 16.33 38.70 -5.50
N LYS A 19 15.92 38.77 -6.76
CA LYS A 19 15.86 37.59 -7.65
C LYS A 19 17.24 36.97 -7.85
N GLN A 20 18.27 37.77 -8.09
CA GLN A 20 19.64 37.29 -8.24
C GLN A 20 20.15 36.61 -6.96
N ARG A 21 19.90 37.17 -5.78
CA ARG A 21 20.25 36.52 -4.50
C ARG A 21 19.52 35.21 -4.29
N ARG A 22 18.22 35.15 -4.61
CA ARG A 22 17.45 33.90 -4.54
C ARG A 22 18.01 32.85 -5.49
N GLN A 23 18.35 33.23 -6.73
CA GLN A 23 18.96 32.31 -7.69
C GLN A 23 20.33 31.82 -7.22
N ALA A 24 21.20 32.71 -6.73
CA ALA A 24 22.50 32.32 -6.19
C ALA A 24 22.37 31.43 -4.94
N ALA A 25 21.36 31.65 -4.10
CA ALA A 25 21.06 30.79 -2.96
C ALA A 25 20.51 29.42 -3.39
N ILE A 26 19.69 29.37 -4.45
CA ILE A 26 19.22 28.13 -5.07
C ILE A 26 20.39 27.39 -5.72
N ASP A 27 21.26 28.04 -6.47
CA ASP A 27 22.41 27.41 -7.12
C ASP A 27 23.41 26.87 -6.08
N LYS A 28 23.60 27.61 -4.97
CA LYS A 28 24.42 27.19 -3.84
C LYS A 28 23.76 26.04 -3.06
N SER A 29 22.44 26.06 -2.88
CA SER A 29 21.71 25.01 -2.17
C SER A 29 21.51 23.75 -3.02
N VAL A 30 21.32 23.86 -4.33
CA VAL A 30 21.29 22.73 -5.29
C VAL A 30 22.64 22.03 -5.32
N LYS A 31 23.76 22.78 -5.32
CA LYS A 31 25.10 22.19 -5.20
C LYS A 31 25.37 21.51 -3.85
N THR A 32 24.70 21.91 -2.77
CA THR A 32 25.02 21.44 -1.40
C THR A 32 24.00 20.40 -0.88
N LEU A 33 22.70 20.60 -1.08
CA LEU A 33 21.62 19.79 -0.51
C LEU A 33 21.42 18.45 -1.22
N GLN A 34 21.70 18.33 -2.53
CA GLN A 34 21.62 17.01 -3.18
C GLN A 34 22.78 16.08 -2.80
N SER A 35 23.91 16.62 -2.33
CA SER A 35 25.05 15.81 -1.86
C SER A 35 24.92 15.40 -0.39
N ALA A 36 24.35 16.25 0.47
CA ALA A 36 24.24 15.97 1.90
C ALA A 36 23.14 14.95 2.23
N PHE A 37 22.06 14.91 1.45
CA PHE A 37 20.96 13.96 1.69
C PHE A 37 21.22 12.58 1.10
N THR A 38 22.20 12.42 0.21
CA THR A 38 22.47 11.16 -0.51
C THR A 38 23.55 10.30 0.13
N ASN A 39 24.32 10.82 1.10
CA ASN A 39 25.41 10.06 1.76
C ASN A 39 24.94 8.83 2.56
N HIS A 40 23.66 8.77 2.95
CA HIS A 40 23.09 7.60 3.64
C HIS A 40 22.34 6.64 2.70
N PHE A 41 22.07 7.07 1.47
CA PHE A 41 21.46 6.22 0.46
C PHE A 41 22.58 5.57 -0.32
N LYS A 42 22.76 4.26 -0.13
CA LYS A 42 23.59 3.48 -1.06
C LYS A 42 23.03 3.71 -2.47
N PRO A 43 23.87 3.93 -3.49
CA PRO A 43 23.39 4.01 -4.86
C PRO A 43 22.62 2.71 -5.14
N GLU A 44 21.32 2.86 -5.37
CA GLU A 44 20.45 1.76 -5.71
C GLU A 44 20.92 1.20 -7.05
N ASN A 45 21.26 -0.09 -7.11
CA ASN A 45 21.66 -0.73 -8.35
C ASN A 45 20.52 -0.55 -9.36
N ALA A 46 20.74 0.25 -10.40
CA ALA A 46 19.73 0.54 -11.41
C ALA A 46 19.22 -0.72 -12.14
N ALA A 47 19.98 -1.82 -12.07
CA ALA A 47 19.62 -3.14 -12.59
C ALA A 47 18.48 -3.84 -11.84
N GLU A 48 18.17 -3.44 -10.61
CA GLU A 48 17.14 -4.11 -9.78
C GLU A 48 15.80 -3.37 -9.75
N LYS A 49 15.67 -2.22 -10.43
CA LYS A 49 14.40 -1.49 -10.42
C LYS A 49 13.31 -2.29 -11.13
N PRO A 50 12.19 -2.59 -10.45
CA PRO A 50 11.04 -3.20 -11.10
C PRO A 50 10.62 -2.35 -12.29
N ILE A 51 10.22 -3.02 -13.38
CA ILE A 51 9.66 -2.34 -14.55
C ILE A 51 8.55 -1.39 -14.08
N ALA A 52 8.64 -0.13 -14.50
CA ALA A 52 7.63 0.87 -14.15
C ALA A 52 6.24 0.41 -14.60
N TYR A 53 5.23 0.65 -13.78
CA TYR A 53 3.86 0.27 -14.11
C TYR A 53 3.38 0.98 -15.39
N SER A 54 2.84 0.20 -16.31
CA SER A 54 2.08 0.64 -17.47
C SER A 54 0.90 -0.31 -17.65
N GLU A 55 -0.27 0.22 -18.01
CA GLU A 55 -1.50 -0.56 -18.15
C GLU A 55 -1.35 -1.69 -19.18
N ASN A 56 -0.65 -1.44 -20.29
CA ASN A 56 -0.39 -2.45 -21.32
C ASN A 56 0.52 -3.57 -20.81
N VAL A 57 1.59 -3.21 -20.08
CA VAL A 57 2.55 -4.17 -19.51
C VAL A 57 1.85 -5.03 -18.45
N PHE A 58 1.05 -4.41 -17.59
CA PHE A 58 0.25 -5.11 -16.59
C PHE A 58 -0.75 -6.07 -17.23
N THR A 59 -1.49 -5.61 -18.24
CA THR A 59 -2.49 -6.42 -18.95
C THR A 59 -1.84 -7.63 -19.63
N CYS A 60 -0.70 -7.44 -20.31
CA CYS A 60 0.05 -8.53 -20.92
C CYS A 60 0.53 -9.55 -19.87
N ALA A 61 1.08 -9.07 -18.75
CA ALA A 61 1.53 -9.94 -17.66
C ALA A 61 0.37 -10.72 -17.02
N ALA A 62 -0.80 -10.08 -16.83
CA ALA A 62 -1.98 -10.71 -16.28
C ALA A 62 -2.55 -11.80 -17.21
N ILE A 63 -2.64 -11.54 -18.52
CA ILE A 63 -3.07 -12.53 -19.51
C ILE A 63 -2.09 -13.71 -19.55
N LYS A 64 -0.78 -13.43 -19.57
CA LYS A 64 0.24 -14.47 -19.55
C LYS A 64 0.11 -15.36 -18.31
N TRP A 65 -0.03 -14.76 -17.13
CA TRP A 65 -0.26 -15.49 -15.88
C TRP A 65 -1.52 -16.37 -15.94
N LEU A 66 -2.60 -15.88 -16.55
CA LEU A 66 -3.85 -16.62 -16.69
C LEU A 66 -3.69 -17.87 -17.58
N VAL A 67 -2.97 -17.74 -18.69
CA VAL A 67 -2.68 -18.85 -19.61
C VAL A 67 -1.71 -19.85 -18.97
N ASP A 68 -0.61 -19.37 -18.39
CA ASP A 68 0.42 -20.23 -17.78
C ASP A 68 -0.13 -21.05 -16.58
N ALA A 69 -1.17 -20.54 -15.90
CA ALA A 69 -1.79 -21.19 -14.74
C ALA A 69 -3.10 -21.93 -15.05
N ASP A 70 -3.51 -21.99 -16.34
CA ASP A 70 -4.76 -22.60 -16.79
C ASP A 70 -6.00 -22.13 -16.00
N LEU A 71 -6.05 -20.83 -15.70
CA LEU A 71 -7.13 -20.24 -14.91
C LEU A 71 -8.31 -19.78 -15.78
N PRO A 72 -9.55 -19.86 -15.27
CA PRO A 72 -10.70 -19.37 -16.03
C PRO A 72 -10.69 -17.84 -16.13
N LEU A 73 -11.17 -17.30 -17.26
CA LEU A 73 -11.28 -15.85 -17.51
C LEU A 73 -12.05 -15.09 -16.41
N GLN A 74 -12.98 -15.78 -15.74
CA GLN A 74 -13.76 -15.22 -14.64
C GLN A 74 -12.95 -14.88 -13.39
N VAL A 75 -11.68 -15.30 -13.28
CA VAL A 75 -10.81 -14.98 -12.13
C VAL A 75 -10.68 -13.48 -11.92
N PHE A 76 -10.59 -12.69 -12.99
CA PHE A 76 -10.48 -11.23 -12.88
C PHE A 76 -11.74 -10.56 -12.31
N ASN A 77 -12.89 -11.21 -12.39
CA ASN A 77 -14.15 -10.72 -11.81
C ASN A 77 -14.25 -11.02 -10.31
N ARG A 78 -13.34 -11.81 -9.74
CA ARG A 78 -13.40 -12.18 -8.32
C ARG A 78 -12.92 -11.01 -7.45
N PRO A 79 -13.73 -10.54 -6.49
CA PRO A 79 -13.35 -9.41 -5.64
C PRO A 79 -12.12 -9.70 -4.78
N SER A 80 -11.89 -10.98 -4.42
CA SER A 80 -10.68 -11.42 -3.72
C SER A 80 -9.41 -11.21 -4.54
N PHE A 81 -9.46 -11.41 -5.86
CA PHE A 81 -8.33 -11.18 -6.75
C PHE A 81 -7.99 -9.68 -6.81
N LYS A 82 -8.99 -8.82 -7.03
CA LYS A 82 -8.78 -7.36 -7.02
C LYS A 82 -8.17 -6.88 -5.71
N ARG A 83 -8.71 -7.33 -4.56
CA ARG A 83 -8.18 -7.00 -3.23
C ARG A 83 -6.72 -7.43 -3.06
N MET A 84 -6.33 -8.57 -3.60
CA MET A 84 -4.94 -9.04 -3.54
C MET A 84 -4.00 -8.12 -4.34
N ILE A 85 -4.42 -7.66 -5.52
CA ILE A 85 -3.65 -6.71 -6.35
C ILE A 85 -3.54 -5.35 -5.65
N ASP A 86 -4.64 -4.83 -5.10
CA ASP A 86 -4.63 -3.55 -4.37
C ASP A 86 -3.66 -3.58 -3.18
N LEU A 87 -3.63 -4.70 -2.44
CA LEU A 87 -2.67 -4.91 -1.34
C LEU A 87 -1.22 -5.02 -1.85
N ALA A 88 -1.01 -5.68 -2.99
CA ALA A 88 0.30 -5.82 -3.60
C ALA A 88 0.86 -4.48 -4.09
N ALA A 89 0.00 -3.62 -4.65
CA ALA A 89 0.38 -2.29 -5.13
C ALA A 89 0.86 -1.36 -4.00
N CYS A 90 0.37 -1.57 -2.77
CA CYS A 90 0.79 -0.83 -1.58
C CYS A 90 2.09 -1.36 -0.93
N ALA A 91 2.70 -2.43 -1.46
CA ALA A 91 3.86 -3.06 -0.84
C ALA A 91 5.17 -2.32 -1.21
N ASN A 92 5.85 -1.73 -0.22
CA ASN A 92 7.10 -0.98 -0.43
C ASN A 92 8.32 -1.85 -0.82
N HIS A 93 8.30 -3.14 -0.50
CA HIS A 93 9.46 -4.03 -0.66
C HIS A 93 9.11 -5.31 -1.44
N GLY A 94 8.14 -5.19 -2.35
CA GLY A 94 7.58 -6.32 -3.07
C GLY A 94 6.73 -7.25 -2.20
N VAL A 95 6.20 -8.31 -2.83
CA VAL A 95 5.27 -9.24 -2.19
C VAL A 95 5.92 -10.61 -2.05
N LYS A 96 5.95 -11.14 -0.82
CA LYS A 96 6.41 -12.52 -0.53
C LYS A 96 5.22 -13.46 -0.57
N LEU A 97 5.18 -14.32 -1.59
CA LEU A 97 4.15 -15.35 -1.70
C LEU A 97 4.46 -16.53 -0.76
N PRO A 98 3.44 -17.11 -0.10
CA PRO A 98 3.62 -18.28 0.75
C PRO A 98 3.97 -19.53 -0.09
N SER A 99 4.82 -20.39 0.47
CA SER A 99 5.08 -21.72 -0.12
C SER A 99 3.84 -22.62 -0.09
N PRO A 100 3.75 -23.67 -0.93
CA PRO A 100 2.58 -24.56 -0.97
C PRO A 100 2.21 -25.15 0.40
N GLY A 101 3.21 -25.56 1.21
CA GLY A 101 2.98 -26.06 2.57
C GLY A 101 2.40 -24.99 3.51
N GLN A 102 2.94 -23.77 3.45
CA GLN A 102 2.42 -22.65 4.23
C GLN A 102 0.99 -22.27 3.80
N THR A 103 0.71 -22.28 2.50
CA THR A 103 -0.62 -22.03 1.94
C THR A 103 -1.63 -23.04 2.45
N ARG A 104 -1.33 -24.34 2.33
CA ARG A 104 -2.19 -25.43 2.85
C ARG A 104 -2.44 -25.27 4.35
N GLY A 105 -1.39 -25.04 5.13
CA GLY A 105 -1.50 -24.83 6.58
C GLY A 105 -2.39 -23.62 6.93
N ARG A 106 -2.25 -22.51 6.21
CA ARG A 106 -3.07 -21.31 6.41
C ARG A 106 -4.54 -21.56 6.06
N VAL A 107 -4.83 -22.24 4.95
CA VAL A 107 -6.20 -22.59 4.56
C VAL A 107 -6.88 -23.45 5.62
N ILE A 108 -6.21 -24.50 6.10
CA ILE A 108 -6.73 -25.38 7.16
C ILE A 108 -6.98 -24.57 8.44
N LYS A 109 -6.04 -23.68 8.81
CA LYS A 109 -6.20 -22.82 9.99
C LYS A 109 -7.42 -21.91 9.87
N MET A 110 -7.59 -21.23 8.73
CA MET A 110 -8.74 -20.36 8.48
C MET A 110 -10.05 -21.16 8.53
N PHE A 111 -10.08 -22.35 7.94
CA PHE A 111 -11.24 -23.24 8.02
C PHE A 111 -11.60 -23.60 9.46
N LYS A 112 -10.62 -24.04 10.26
CA LYS A 112 -10.83 -24.37 11.67
C LYS A 112 -11.35 -23.17 12.48
N GLN A 113 -10.83 -21.97 12.22
CA GLN A 113 -11.31 -20.74 12.85
C GLN A 113 -12.79 -20.47 12.51
N GLN A 114 -13.17 -20.61 11.23
CA GLN A 114 -14.57 -20.45 10.83
C GLN A 114 -15.48 -21.48 11.50
N MET A 115 -15.05 -22.74 11.59
CA MET A 115 -15.82 -23.79 12.29
C MET A 115 -15.95 -23.54 13.78
N PHE A 116 -14.91 -23.00 14.42
CA PHE A 116 -14.97 -22.60 15.82
C PHE A 116 -15.97 -21.46 16.03
N LEU A 117 -15.88 -20.39 15.25
CA LEU A 117 -16.82 -19.25 15.31
C LEU A 117 -18.26 -19.68 15.04
N LEU A 118 -18.47 -20.61 14.11
CA LEU A 118 -19.80 -21.16 13.81
C LEU A 118 -20.35 -21.94 15.01
N LYS A 119 -19.52 -22.79 15.64
CA LYS A 119 -19.90 -23.54 16.84
C LYS A 119 -20.29 -22.60 17.98
N GLU A 120 -19.53 -21.53 18.22
CA GLU A 120 -19.86 -20.54 19.26
C GLU A 120 -21.21 -19.88 19.01
N ARG A 121 -21.47 -19.45 17.77
CA ARG A 121 -22.75 -18.82 17.40
C ARG A 121 -23.93 -19.76 17.58
N LEU A 122 -23.81 -21.01 17.13
CA LEU A 122 -24.90 -21.99 17.22
C LEU A 122 -25.17 -22.44 18.67
N ASN A 123 -24.12 -22.62 19.48
CA ASN A 123 -24.27 -22.97 20.89
C ASN A 123 -24.85 -21.81 21.72
N ALA A 124 -24.52 -20.56 21.37
CA ALA A 124 -25.19 -19.40 21.95
C ALA A 124 -26.69 -19.38 21.58
N SER A 125 -27.04 -19.71 20.33
CA SER A 125 -28.45 -19.80 19.89
C SER A 125 -29.24 -20.94 20.54
N SER A 126 -28.62 -22.07 20.92
CA SER A 126 -29.32 -23.13 21.66
C SER A 126 -29.75 -22.72 23.07
N VAL A 127 -29.13 -21.69 23.65
CA VAL A 127 -29.52 -21.14 24.97
C VAL A 127 -30.71 -20.17 24.85
N PHE A 128 -30.94 -19.57 23.67
CA PHE A 128 -32.04 -18.62 23.44
C PHE A 128 -33.32 -19.23 22.83
N LEU A 129 -33.31 -20.51 22.44
CA LEU A 129 -34.46 -21.18 21.80
C LEU A 129 -35.44 -21.87 22.78
N PHE A 130 -35.30 -21.68 24.09
CA PHE A 130 -36.35 -22.03 25.04
C PHE A 130 -36.47 -20.95 26.12
N PRO A 131 -37.41 -20.01 25.95
CA PRO A 131 -38.35 -19.81 27.05
C PRO A 131 -39.73 -19.36 26.55
N SER A 132 -40.60 -20.25 26.07
CA SER A 132 -42.05 -19.93 25.95
C SER A 132 -42.93 -21.08 25.40
N PHE A 133 -42.89 -22.28 25.99
CA PHE A 133 -43.97 -23.25 25.75
C PHE A 133 -44.54 -23.90 27.02
N LEU A 134 -44.17 -23.41 28.20
CA LEU A 134 -44.66 -23.92 29.49
C LEU A 134 -45.52 -22.91 30.28
N ALA A 135 -46.04 -21.86 29.62
CA ALA A 135 -46.90 -20.85 30.26
C ALA A 135 -48.39 -20.98 29.89
N LEU A 136 -48.83 -22.04 29.19
CA LEU A 136 -50.19 -22.13 28.62
C LEU A 136 -50.97 -23.40 28.98
N ILE A 137 -50.58 -24.14 30.04
CA ILE A 137 -51.31 -25.35 30.48
C ILE A 137 -51.77 -25.27 31.96
N LEU A 138 -51.80 -24.09 32.59
CA LEU A 138 -52.21 -23.97 34.01
C LEU A 138 -53.28 -22.92 34.31
N THR A 139 -54.07 -22.55 33.30
CA THR A 139 -55.30 -21.77 33.48
C THR A 139 -56.36 -22.25 32.48
N HIS A 140 -57.01 -23.38 32.76
CA HIS A 140 -58.46 -23.54 32.58
C HIS A 140 -59.00 -24.77 33.29
#